data_AF-A0A246G7X2-F1
#
_entry.id   AF-A0A246G7X2-F1
#
_cell.length_a   1.000
_cell.length_b   1.000
_cell.length_c   1.000
_cell.angle_alpha   90.00
_cell.angle_beta   90.00
_cell.angle_gamma   90.00
#
_symmetry.space_group_name_H-M   'P 1'
#
loop_
_entity.id
_entity.type
_entity.pdbx_description
1 polymer ?
#
loop_
_entity_poly.entity_id
_entity_poly.type
_entity_poly.pdbx_seq_one_letter_code
_entity_poly.pdbx_strand_id
1 'polypeptide(L)'
;MKQKLLYKLFLISFIYFGYQKTKGQVGIGTDTPRAALEINSSTNGFLPPQVILIASNVSTPVVNPQGGTPIAGTIVYNTAINGVAPNNVIPGYYYWNGSNWLLLTSQTNPNLSEWTLTGNAGTSATTNFIGTTDPVDFVTRTNNVEKMRITSAGAVGIGTNAPTSKFHVTGSLGTSVAEITNNVAGNTVDALTIGINNCGTTCGQGTARNLILYNMNGTNQTFASFNFVPSTNYTGLTGASIEGIDRDVTNSYAGLTFKTRNSTNFSDRLTIRSSGNVGIGTVAPGSKLDVASGITTTQTVINATGSINDFLQFNVQNTSNGTQAQSGYSATADNGSATTGFAWMGINNSTFNFPTAYNIGGANDVSYIGSGQDMYIANANNTKSIIFSTGTAASPFFNERMRITNAGNVGIGTNTPGSKLTVNGAATNASAYNAVAGTTIDFSLSNLAYTTANPGNTFSLTNLKDGGTYTLSVRGTTSGTASFTAAGFTLKSVNNGATTSGKETLYTFLVIGTTVYFYMVTGF
;
A
#
# COMPACT_ATOMS: atom_id res chain seq x y z
N MET A 1 6.76 -127.00 55.17
CA MET A 1 6.01 -126.08 54.27
C MET A 1 6.22 -124.58 54.57
N LYS A 2 7.36 -124.13 55.15
CA LYS A 2 7.59 -122.69 55.49
C LYS A 2 8.72 -121.98 54.73
N GLN A 3 9.59 -122.70 53.99
CA GLN A 3 10.76 -122.09 53.34
C GLN A 3 10.49 -121.52 51.92
N LYS A 4 9.43 -121.97 51.23
CA LYS A 4 9.10 -121.51 49.86
C LYS A 4 8.31 -120.19 49.79
N LEU A 5 7.73 -119.70 50.90
CA LEU A 5 6.97 -118.44 50.92
C LEU A 5 7.87 -117.21 51.13
N LEU A 6 8.94 -117.35 51.92
CA LEU A 6 9.89 -116.25 52.19
C LEU A 6 10.67 -115.83 50.93
N TYR A 7 11.01 -116.78 50.06
CA TYR A 7 11.74 -116.49 48.82
C TYR A 7 10.86 -115.77 47.77
N LYS A 8 9.55 -116.03 47.75
CA LYS A 8 8.62 -115.32 46.87
C LYS A 8 8.31 -113.90 47.36
N LEU A 9 8.24 -113.67 48.68
CA LEU A 9 8.12 -112.31 49.22
C LEU A 9 9.39 -111.47 49.01
N PHE A 10 10.58 -112.08 49.11
CA PHE A 10 11.85 -111.38 48.85
C PHE A 10 12.03 -111.03 47.37
N LEU A 11 11.56 -111.88 46.44
CA LEU A 11 11.61 -111.58 45.00
C LEU A 11 10.60 -110.49 44.60
N ILE A 12 9.43 -110.42 45.25
CA ILE A 12 8.42 -109.39 44.97
C ILE A 12 8.83 -108.02 45.57
N SER A 13 9.55 -107.98 46.70
CA SER A 13 10.06 -106.71 47.24
C SER A 13 11.24 -106.15 46.42
N PHE A 14 12.05 -107.01 45.79
CA PHE A 14 13.19 -106.56 44.98
C PHE A 14 12.76 -105.98 43.62
N ILE A 15 11.65 -106.46 43.05
CA ILE A 15 11.11 -105.95 41.78
C ILE A 15 10.36 -104.61 41.98
N TYR A 16 9.80 -104.35 43.17
CA TYR A 16 9.10 -103.09 43.45
C TYR A 16 10.03 -101.91 43.75
N PHE A 17 11.28 -102.16 44.16
CA PHE A 17 12.28 -101.11 44.41
C PHE A 17 13.17 -100.75 43.20
N GLY A 18 13.01 -101.44 42.06
CA GLY A 18 13.91 -101.33 40.90
C GLY A 18 13.55 -100.26 39.86
N TYR A 19 12.44 -99.54 39.98
CA TYR A 19 11.99 -98.60 38.93
C TYR A 19 11.65 -97.22 39.49
N GLN A 20 12.69 -96.44 39.81
CA GLN A 20 12.54 -94.99 39.98
C GLN A 20 13.19 -94.29 38.80
N LYS A 21 12.36 -93.61 37.98
CA LYS A 21 12.85 -92.66 36.98
C LYS A 21 13.42 -91.45 37.75
N THR A 22 14.73 -91.41 37.96
CA THR A 22 15.39 -90.20 38.41
C THR A 22 15.43 -89.22 37.23
N LYS A 23 14.94 -87.99 37.45
CA LYS A 23 15.10 -86.92 36.46
C LYS A 23 16.55 -86.46 36.50
N GLY A 24 17.23 -86.35 35.36
CA GLY A 24 18.64 -85.91 35.26
C GLY A 24 18.88 -84.42 35.52
N GLN A 25 18.04 -83.79 36.35
CA GLN A 25 18.11 -82.37 36.69
C GLN A 25 19.06 -82.20 37.86
N VAL A 26 20.00 -81.26 37.76
CA VAL A 26 20.93 -80.91 38.83
C VAL A 26 20.40 -79.67 39.54
N GLY A 27 19.92 -79.84 40.77
CA GLY A 27 19.60 -78.74 41.68
C GLY A 27 20.77 -78.46 42.63
N ILE A 28 21.26 -77.22 42.66
CA ILE A 28 22.24 -76.75 43.65
C ILE A 28 21.50 -75.75 44.55
N GLY A 29 21.22 -76.11 45.80
CA GLY A 29 20.42 -75.28 46.72
C GLY A 29 18.90 -75.36 46.55
N THR A 30 18.39 -76.33 45.77
CA THR A 30 16.95 -76.64 45.63
C THR A 30 16.74 -78.13 45.38
N ASP A 31 15.77 -78.72 46.06
CA ASP A 31 15.42 -80.15 45.90
C ASP A 31 14.37 -80.37 44.80
N THR A 32 13.82 -79.29 44.23
CA THR A 32 12.85 -79.33 43.14
C THR A 32 13.32 -78.46 41.97
N PRO A 33 14.40 -78.86 41.26
CA PRO A 33 14.93 -78.09 40.15
C PRO A 33 13.92 -77.98 39.00
N ARG A 34 13.72 -76.76 38.52
CA ARG A 34 12.80 -76.35 37.44
C ARG A 34 13.47 -76.38 36.07
N ALA A 35 14.79 -76.48 36.03
CA ALA A 35 15.60 -76.59 34.81
C ALA A 35 16.53 -77.80 34.88
N ALA A 36 17.21 -78.13 33.78
CA ALA A 36 18.22 -79.20 33.76
C ALA A 36 19.40 -78.92 34.71
N LEU A 37 19.70 -77.64 34.93
CA LEU A 37 20.57 -77.15 36.00
C LEU A 37 19.90 -75.92 36.63
N GLU A 38 19.61 -75.97 37.93
CA GLU A 38 19.13 -74.82 38.70
C GLU A 38 20.04 -74.57 39.90
N ILE A 39 20.53 -73.33 40.04
CA ILE A 39 21.31 -72.87 41.19
C ILE A 39 20.44 -71.87 41.94
N ASN A 40 19.95 -72.27 43.11
CA ASN A 40 19.09 -71.44 43.97
C ASN A 40 19.89 -70.96 45.19
N SER A 41 20.38 -69.72 45.14
CA SER A 41 21.08 -69.05 46.26
C SER A 41 20.75 -67.56 46.28
N SER A 42 20.63 -66.99 47.48
CA SER A 42 20.42 -65.55 47.70
C SER A 42 21.73 -64.77 47.93
N THR A 43 22.86 -65.48 48.14
CA THR A 43 24.15 -64.88 48.50
C THR A 43 25.33 -65.37 47.66
N ASN A 44 25.18 -66.46 46.91
CA ASN A 44 26.23 -67.03 46.06
C ASN A 44 25.80 -67.04 44.60
N GLY A 45 26.70 -66.64 43.71
CA GLY A 45 26.47 -66.65 42.26
C GLY A 45 27.06 -67.87 41.57
N PHE A 46 26.82 -67.98 40.26
CA PHE A 46 27.54 -68.87 39.38
C PHE A 46 28.78 -68.18 38.83
N LEU A 47 29.96 -68.76 39.06
CA LEU A 47 31.21 -68.31 38.46
C LEU A 47 31.56 -69.27 37.31
N PRO A 48 31.37 -68.89 36.03
CA PRO A 48 31.83 -69.70 34.90
C PRO A 48 33.36 -69.73 34.87
N PRO A 49 33.98 -70.64 34.09
CA PRO A 49 35.42 -70.68 33.91
C PRO A 49 35.99 -69.30 33.56
N GLN A 50 36.98 -68.87 34.35
CA GLN A 50 37.70 -67.63 34.11
C GLN A 50 38.85 -67.90 33.15
N VAL A 51 38.85 -67.22 32.00
CA VAL A 51 39.80 -67.47 30.92
C VAL A 51 40.40 -66.16 30.41
N ILE A 52 41.55 -66.26 29.75
CA ILE A 52 42.18 -65.14 29.05
C ILE A 52 41.89 -65.31 27.57
N LEU A 53 40.83 -64.66 27.08
CA LEU A 53 40.55 -64.63 25.64
C LEU A 53 41.61 -63.78 24.94
N ILE A 54 42.02 -64.19 23.73
CA ILE A 54 43.05 -63.50 22.94
C ILE A 54 42.45 -62.57 21.86
N ALA A 55 41.28 -62.91 21.32
CA ALA A 55 40.46 -62.06 20.45
C ALA A 55 39.03 -62.63 20.39
N SER A 56 38.05 -61.82 20.03
CA SER A 56 36.65 -62.25 19.99
C SER A 56 36.41 -63.29 18.90
N ASN A 57 37.16 -63.25 17.80
CA ASN A 57 37.04 -64.17 16.66
C ASN A 57 37.91 -65.43 16.79
N VAL A 58 38.50 -65.69 17.96
CA VAL A 58 39.38 -66.83 18.19
C VAL A 58 38.85 -67.68 19.33
N SER A 59 38.59 -68.96 19.07
CA SER A 59 37.98 -69.86 20.05
C SER A 59 38.90 -70.21 21.23
N THR A 60 40.21 -70.30 20.98
CA THR A 60 41.20 -70.61 22.03
C THR A 60 41.34 -69.46 23.03
N PRO A 61 41.62 -69.73 24.31
CA PRO A 61 42.08 -70.99 24.89
C PRO A 61 40.96 -71.98 25.24
N VAL A 62 39.68 -71.60 25.06
CA VAL A 62 38.57 -72.49 25.38
C VAL A 62 38.42 -73.51 24.26
N VAL A 63 38.34 -74.78 24.63
CA VAL A 63 38.19 -75.91 23.70
C VAL A 63 36.99 -76.74 24.10
N ASN A 64 36.38 -77.42 23.13
CA ASN A 64 35.42 -78.48 23.44
C ASN A 64 36.19 -79.69 24.00
N PRO A 65 35.83 -80.24 25.17
CA PRO A 65 36.47 -81.45 25.73
C PRO A 65 36.40 -82.67 24.81
N GLN A 66 35.47 -82.70 23.86
CA GLN A 66 35.34 -83.74 22.84
C GLN A 66 36.16 -83.45 21.56
N GLY A 67 36.98 -82.38 21.57
CA GLY A 67 37.74 -81.89 20.43
C GLY A 67 37.01 -80.81 19.62
N GLY A 68 37.77 -79.92 18.98
CA GLY A 68 37.25 -78.83 18.15
C GLY A 68 36.93 -77.54 18.91
N THR A 69 36.26 -76.61 18.23
CA THR A 69 35.83 -75.32 18.80
C THR A 69 34.77 -75.54 19.88
N PRO A 70 34.64 -74.64 20.88
CA PRO A 70 33.56 -74.66 21.84
C PRO A 70 32.19 -74.74 21.15
N ILE A 71 31.23 -75.38 21.80
CA ILE A 71 29.87 -75.46 21.28
C ILE A 71 29.21 -74.07 21.44
N ALA A 72 28.35 -73.68 20.49
CA ALA A 72 27.59 -72.45 20.62
C ALA A 72 26.75 -72.46 21.92
N GLY A 73 26.85 -71.40 22.71
CA GLY A 73 26.28 -71.30 24.05
C GLY A 73 27.28 -71.58 25.19
N THR A 74 28.54 -71.97 24.92
CA THR A 74 29.58 -72.05 25.95
C THR A 74 29.82 -70.68 26.56
N ILE A 75 29.70 -70.56 27.89
CA ILE A 75 29.89 -69.30 28.65
C ILE A 75 31.22 -69.34 29.41
N VAL A 76 31.95 -68.24 29.36
CA VAL A 76 33.19 -68.01 30.14
C VAL A 76 33.21 -66.58 30.68
N TYR A 77 34.02 -66.34 31.71
CA TYR A 77 34.36 -64.99 32.13
C TYR A 77 35.76 -64.65 31.62
N ASN A 78 35.88 -63.70 30.68
CA ASN A 78 37.16 -63.21 30.24
C ASN A 78 37.78 -62.28 31.29
N THR A 79 39.08 -62.42 31.55
CA THR A 79 39.79 -61.59 32.54
C THR A 79 40.78 -60.61 31.93
N ALA A 80 40.99 -60.62 30.61
CA ALA A 80 42.03 -59.82 29.96
C ALA A 80 41.50 -58.80 28.94
N ILE A 81 42.31 -57.78 28.67
CA ILE A 81 42.15 -56.87 27.53
C ILE A 81 43.13 -57.32 26.45
N ASN A 82 42.63 -57.96 25.39
CA ASN A 82 43.46 -58.50 24.29
C ASN A 82 42.78 -58.26 22.93
N GLY A 83 43.52 -58.49 21.85
CA GLY A 83 43.04 -58.32 20.48
C GLY A 83 43.10 -56.87 19.97
N VAL A 84 42.76 -56.67 18.70
CA VAL A 84 42.67 -55.36 18.04
C VAL A 84 41.25 -55.13 17.52
N ALA A 85 40.82 -53.88 17.47
CA ALA A 85 39.50 -53.53 16.93
C ALA A 85 39.33 -54.05 15.50
N PRO A 86 38.18 -54.66 15.13
CA PRO A 86 36.93 -54.77 15.91
C PRO A 86 36.83 -56.00 16.83
N ASN A 87 37.86 -56.84 16.91
CA ASN A 87 37.81 -58.13 17.63
C ASN A 87 38.47 -58.09 19.01
N ASN A 88 38.67 -56.90 19.58
CA ASN A 88 39.22 -56.75 20.92
C ASN A 88 38.23 -57.31 21.97
N VAL A 89 38.77 -58.01 22.95
CA VAL A 89 38.03 -58.49 24.13
C VAL A 89 38.41 -57.67 25.34
N ILE A 90 37.43 -57.43 26.20
CA ILE A 90 37.59 -56.79 27.52
C ILE A 90 37.12 -57.74 28.61
N PRO A 91 37.49 -57.54 29.89
CA PRO A 91 36.97 -58.36 30.99
C PRO A 91 35.44 -58.36 31.03
N GLY A 92 34.83 -59.54 31.19
CA GLY A 92 33.37 -59.69 31.23
C GLY A 92 32.89 -61.10 30.87
N TYR A 93 31.59 -61.32 30.94
CA TYR A 93 30.96 -62.58 30.54
C TYR A 93 30.91 -62.68 29.02
N TYR A 94 31.40 -63.76 28.44
CA TYR A 94 31.26 -64.05 27.01
C TYR A 94 30.54 -65.36 26.80
N TYR A 95 29.78 -65.45 25.72
CA TYR A 95 29.36 -66.74 25.17
C TYR A 95 29.88 -66.93 23.75
N TRP A 96 30.18 -68.17 23.40
CA TRP A 96 30.55 -68.54 22.05
C TRP A 96 29.28 -68.67 21.19
N ASN A 97 29.20 -68.00 20.05
CA ASN A 97 28.03 -68.11 19.15
C ASN A 97 28.20 -69.15 18.03
N GLY A 98 29.31 -69.88 18.02
CA GLY A 98 29.71 -70.79 16.93
C GLY A 98 30.87 -70.25 16.09
N SER A 99 31.14 -68.94 16.12
CA SER A 99 32.24 -68.32 15.37
C SER A 99 32.97 -67.21 16.12
N ASN A 100 32.32 -66.54 17.07
CA ASN A 100 32.89 -65.48 17.87
C ASN A 100 32.43 -65.56 19.32
N TRP A 101 33.28 -65.05 20.22
CA TRP A 101 32.94 -64.67 21.58
C TRP A 101 32.17 -63.35 21.56
N LEU A 102 30.92 -63.40 22.02
CA LEU A 102 30.07 -62.23 22.20
C LEU A 102 29.99 -61.88 23.68
N LEU A 103 30.28 -60.62 24.01
CA LEU A 103 30.17 -60.10 25.37
C LEU A 103 28.70 -60.04 25.78
N LEU A 104 28.34 -60.74 26.86
CA LEU A 104 27.08 -60.59 27.58
C LEU A 104 27.12 -59.28 28.36
N THR A 105 26.62 -58.20 27.77
CA THR A 105 26.40 -56.95 28.50
C THR A 105 24.95 -56.89 28.99
N SER A 106 24.76 -56.59 30.29
CA SER A 106 23.61 -55.77 30.68
C SER A 106 23.95 -54.33 30.29
N GLN A 107 23.01 -53.59 29.70
CA GLN A 107 23.18 -52.23 29.16
C GLN A 107 23.60 -51.17 30.20
N THR A 108 24.79 -51.29 30.77
CA THR A 108 25.45 -50.26 31.60
C THR A 108 26.94 -50.21 31.25
N ASN A 109 27.23 -50.14 29.95
CA ASN A 109 28.55 -49.73 29.50
C ASN A 109 28.59 -48.19 29.49
N PRO A 110 29.52 -47.50 30.18
CA PRO A 110 29.67 -46.05 30.13
C PRO A 110 30.00 -45.53 28.71
N ASN A 111 30.32 -46.41 27.76
CA ASN A 111 30.39 -46.12 26.33
C ASN A 111 29.08 -46.55 25.64
N LEU A 112 27.98 -45.84 25.93
CA LEU A 112 26.68 -46.07 25.32
C LEU A 112 26.79 -45.96 23.80
N SER A 113 26.46 -47.04 23.09
CA SER A 113 26.37 -47.07 21.62
C SER A 113 25.02 -46.54 21.09
N GLU A 114 24.15 -46.06 21.98
CA GLU A 114 22.76 -45.68 21.68
C GLU A 114 22.38 -44.33 22.33
N TRP A 115 21.46 -43.60 21.70
CA TRP A 115 20.85 -42.40 22.26
C TRP A 115 19.63 -42.79 23.11
N THR A 116 19.58 -42.39 24.38
CA THR A 116 18.50 -42.79 25.30
C THR A 116 17.31 -41.83 25.27
N LEU A 117 16.14 -42.28 25.75
CA LEU A 117 14.92 -41.46 25.82
C LEU A 117 15.02 -40.29 26.81
N THR A 118 15.92 -40.38 27.79
CA THR A 118 16.17 -39.31 28.78
C THR A 118 17.37 -38.44 28.41
N GLY A 119 18.00 -38.69 27.26
CA GLY A 119 19.21 -38.01 26.81
C GLY A 119 20.50 -38.60 27.40
N ASN A 120 21.62 -38.24 26.80
CA ASN A 120 22.95 -38.74 27.16
C ASN A 120 23.76 -37.60 27.81
N ALA A 121 24.47 -37.87 28.91
CA ALA A 121 25.37 -36.91 29.54
C ALA A 121 26.81 -37.06 29.00
N GLY A 122 27.62 -35.98 29.06
CA GLY A 122 29.04 -36.01 28.69
C GLY A 122 29.34 -36.03 27.19
N THR A 123 28.40 -35.65 26.33
CA THR A 123 28.57 -35.62 24.86
C THR A 123 29.46 -34.48 24.38
N SER A 124 30.25 -34.72 23.33
CA SER A 124 30.95 -33.68 22.54
C SER A 124 30.34 -33.56 21.15
N ALA A 125 30.08 -32.33 20.68
CA ALA A 125 29.50 -32.05 19.37
C ALA A 125 30.33 -32.54 18.18
N THR A 126 31.62 -32.83 18.37
CA THR A 126 32.50 -33.35 17.31
C THR A 126 32.48 -34.86 17.16
N THR A 127 32.08 -35.60 18.20
CA THR A 127 32.19 -37.07 18.25
C THR A 127 30.86 -37.78 18.51
N ASN A 128 29.90 -37.12 19.14
CA ASN A 128 28.61 -37.70 19.50
C ASN A 128 27.49 -36.94 18.77
N PHE A 129 26.68 -37.66 18.00
CA PHE A 129 25.54 -37.08 17.29
C PHE A 129 24.46 -38.13 17.08
N ILE A 130 23.24 -37.66 16.80
CA ILE A 130 22.16 -38.47 16.27
C ILE A 130 22.18 -38.29 14.74
N GLY A 131 22.40 -39.36 14.00
CA GLY A 131 22.47 -39.29 12.54
C GLY A 131 23.15 -40.51 11.92
N THR A 132 23.51 -40.37 10.66
CA THR A 132 24.19 -41.37 9.84
C THR A 132 25.65 -40.95 9.61
N THR A 133 26.54 -41.92 9.44
CA THR A 133 27.95 -41.70 9.08
C THR A 133 28.22 -41.84 7.59
N ASP A 134 27.24 -42.32 6.83
CA ASP A 134 27.25 -42.48 5.38
C ASP A 134 26.31 -41.46 4.70
N PRO A 135 26.35 -41.32 3.35
CA PRO A 135 25.48 -40.41 2.60
C PRO A 135 23.99 -40.78 2.57
N VAL A 136 23.45 -41.29 3.66
CA VAL A 136 22.05 -41.66 3.86
C VAL A 136 21.36 -40.59 4.69
N ASP A 137 20.11 -40.28 4.34
CA ASP A 137 19.32 -39.24 4.99
C ASP A 137 18.91 -39.63 6.41
N PHE A 138 19.00 -38.69 7.36
CA PHE A 138 18.47 -38.87 8.71
C PHE A 138 16.97 -38.57 8.72
N VAL A 139 16.15 -39.52 9.18
CA VAL A 139 14.68 -39.42 9.13
C VAL A 139 14.05 -39.69 10.49
N THR A 140 13.12 -38.84 10.89
CA THR A 140 12.24 -39.09 12.05
C THR A 140 10.83 -39.46 11.61
N ARG A 141 10.23 -40.41 12.33
CA ARG A 141 8.89 -40.95 12.02
C ARG A 141 7.99 -40.94 13.25
N THR A 142 6.71 -40.72 13.04
CA THR A 142 5.66 -41.02 14.02
C THR A 142 4.59 -41.88 13.34
N ASN A 143 4.07 -42.89 14.03
CA ASN A 143 3.16 -43.88 13.45
C ASN A 143 3.70 -44.50 12.13
N ASN A 144 5.01 -44.76 12.07
CA ASN A 144 5.70 -45.23 10.87
C ASN A 144 5.59 -44.32 9.62
N VAL A 145 5.22 -43.05 9.81
CA VAL A 145 5.16 -42.04 8.74
C VAL A 145 6.30 -41.04 8.94
N GLU A 146 7.05 -40.78 7.88
CA GLU A 146 8.07 -39.74 7.83
C GLU A 146 7.49 -38.36 8.13
N LYS A 147 8.07 -37.67 9.13
CA LYS A 147 7.65 -36.33 9.54
C LYS A 147 8.72 -35.29 9.28
N MET A 148 9.99 -35.64 9.51
CA MET A 148 11.12 -34.76 9.24
C MET A 148 12.28 -35.58 8.66
N ARG A 149 13.02 -34.95 7.74
CA ARG A 149 14.22 -35.48 7.10
C ARG A 149 15.32 -34.44 7.14
N ILE A 150 16.55 -34.88 7.31
CA ILE A 150 17.76 -34.15 6.93
C ILE A 150 18.43 -34.96 5.83
N THR A 151 18.44 -34.41 4.62
CA THR A 151 19.11 -35.06 3.48
C THR A 151 20.62 -35.13 3.72
N SER A 152 21.30 -36.11 3.14
CA SER A 152 22.77 -36.18 3.15
C SER A 152 23.43 -34.95 2.49
N ALA A 153 22.68 -34.19 1.68
CA ALA A 153 23.08 -32.88 1.14
C ALA A 153 22.84 -31.68 2.09
N GLY A 154 22.36 -31.93 3.31
CA GLY A 154 22.15 -30.94 4.37
C GLY A 154 20.90 -30.08 4.22
N ALA A 155 19.91 -30.51 3.44
CA ALA A 155 18.59 -29.89 3.38
C ALA A 155 17.62 -30.54 4.39
N VAL A 156 16.90 -29.73 5.15
CA VAL A 156 15.93 -30.16 6.15
C VAL A 156 14.51 -30.07 5.56
N GLY A 157 13.79 -31.18 5.55
CA GLY A 157 12.38 -31.28 5.14
C GLY A 157 11.46 -31.58 6.33
N ILE A 158 10.35 -30.88 6.47
CA ILE A 158 9.27 -31.19 7.42
C ILE A 158 7.95 -31.32 6.64
N GLY A 159 7.31 -32.47 6.73
CA GLY A 159 6.11 -32.81 5.94
C GLY A 159 6.36 -33.15 4.47
N THR A 160 7.61 -33.11 4.00
CA THR A 160 8.02 -33.44 2.62
C THR A 160 9.28 -34.32 2.62
N ASN A 161 9.33 -35.28 1.70
CA ASN A 161 10.49 -36.15 1.47
C ASN A 161 11.42 -35.63 0.35
N ALA A 162 11.05 -34.53 -0.33
CA ALA A 162 11.81 -33.89 -1.40
C ALA A 162 12.00 -32.39 -1.10
N PRO A 163 12.85 -32.03 -0.13
CA PRO A 163 13.13 -30.63 0.16
C PRO A 163 13.80 -29.95 -1.05
N THR A 164 13.25 -28.83 -1.54
CA THR A 164 13.79 -28.05 -2.67
C THR A 164 14.65 -26.87 -2.21
N SER A 165 14.73 -26.63 -0.89
CA SER A 165 15.51 -25.59 -0.23
C SER A 165 16.22 -26.18 0.99
N LYS A 166 17.21 -25.47 1.55
CA LYS A 166 17.94 -25.91 2.76
C LYS A 166 17.03 -26.13 3.97
N PHE A 167 15.89 -25.45 4.03
CA PHE A 167 14.81 -25.69 4.99
C PHE A 167 13.47 -25.62 4.23
N HIS A 168 12.77 -26.74 4.10
CA HIS A 168 11.48 -26.87 3.39
C HIS A 168 10.43 -27.46 4.33
N VAL A 169 9.42 -26.67 4.70
CA VAL A 169 8.28 -27.12 5.50
C VAL A 169 7.03 -27.07 4.65
N THR A 170 6.23 -28.14 4.67
CA THR A 170 4.94 -28.22 3.97
C THR A 170 3.84 -28.59 4.96
N GLY A 171 2.62 -28.09 4.74
CA GLY A 171 1.45 -28.37 5.56
C GLY A 171 0.22 -28.72 4.73
N SER A 172 -0.77 -29.35 5.34
CA SER A 172 -2.10 -29.55 4.74
C SER A 172 -2.96 -28.28 4.88
N LEU A 173 -4.01 -28.16 4.07
CA LEU A 173 -4.95 -27.03 4.11
C LEU A 173 -5.54 -26.83 5.52
N GLY A 174 -5.49 -25.60 6.04
CA GLY A 174 -6.21 -25.19 7.26
C GLY A 174 -5.36 -24.91 8.51
N THR A 175 -4.04 -25.04 8.46
CA THR A 175 -3.13 -24.70 9.58
C THR A 175 -1.92 -23.89 9.11
N SER A 176 -1.39 -23.00 9.94
CA SER A 176 -0.13 -22.29 9.68
C SER A 176 1.01 -23.30 9.45
N VAL A 177 1.73 -23.16 8.33
CA VAL A 177 2.87 -24.05 7.99
C VAL A 177 4.06 -23.83 8.96
N ALA A 178 4.20 -22.61 9.47
CA ALA A 178 5.09 -22.26 10.57
C ALA A 178 4.42 -21.13 11.36
N GLU A 179 4.25 -21.33 12.67
CA GLU A 179 3.85 -20.28 13.61
C GLU A 179 5.08 -19.88 14.41
N ILE A 180 5.44 -18.60 14.38
CA ILE A 180 6.56 -18.06 15.13
C ILE A 180 6.02 -16.95 16.03
N THR A 181 5.74 -17.30 17.28
CA THR A 181 5.09 -16.42 18.26
C THR A 181 5.97 -16.24 19.49
N ASN A 182 6.19 -14.99 19.90
CA ASN A 182 6.76 -14.68 21.20
C ASN A 182 5.62 -14.56 22.23
N ASN A 183 5.36 -15.63 22.99
CA ASN A 183 4.21 -15.72 23.90
C ASN A 183 4.47 -15.08 25.28
N VAL A 184 5.54 -14.30 25.46
CA VAL A 184 5.89 -13.65 26.74
C VAL A 184 5.51 -12.17 26.68
N ALA A 185 4.50 -11.77 27.46
CA ALA A 185 4.08 -10.37 27.56
C ALA A 185 5.22 -9.47 28.05
N GLY A 186 5.48 -8.37 27.35
CA GLY A 186 6.49 -7.37 27.73
C GLY A 186 7.91 -7.60 27.18
N ASN A 187 8.12 -8.57 26.30
CA ASN A 187 9.41 -8.82 25.67
C ASN A 187 9.64 -7.92 24.42
N THR A 188 10.86 -7.39 24.25
CA THR A 188 11.28 -6.53 23.13
C THR A 188 12.04 -7.28 22.02
N VAL A 189 12.05 -8.61 22.05
CA VAL A 189 12.77 -9.45 21.07
C VAL A 189 11.91 -9.75 19.85
N ASP A 190 12.48 -9.58 18.66
CA ASP A 190 11.85 -9.89 17.38
C ASP A 190 11.36 -11.34 17.34
N ALA A 191 10.10 -11.55 16.96
CA ALA A 191 9.55 -12.89 16.78
C ALA A 191 10.12 -13.58 15.53
N LEU A 192 10.53 -12.83 14.50
CA LEU A 192 11.06 -13.37 13.25
C LEU A 192 12.06 -12.38 12.62
N THR A 193 13.35 -12.74 12.63
CA THR A 193 14.40 -12.01 11.91
C THR A 193 14.76 -12.79 10.63
N ILE A 194 14.55 -12.17 9.46
CA ILE A 194 14.96 -12.71 8.15
C ILE A 194 15.98 -11.74 7.56
N GLY A 195 17.19 -12.23 7.26
CA GLY A 195 18.26 -11.49 6.61
C GLY A 195 18.94 -12.34 5.52
N ILE A 196 19.51 -11.69 4.52
CA ILE A 196 20.19 -12.37 3.40
C ILE A 196 21.65 -11.95 3.25
N ASN A 197 22.45 -12.82 2.64
CA ASN A 197 23.65 -12.47 1.88
C ASN A 197 23.41 -12.85 0.40
N ASN A 198 23.45 -11.83 -0.46
CA ASN A 198 22.97 -11.63 -1.84
C ASN A 198 22.87 -12.82 -2.83
N CYS A 199 21.78 -12.86 -3.62
CA CYS A 199 21.71 -13.61 -4.88
C CYS A 199 22.02 -12.69 -6.08
N GLY A 200 22.94 -13.11 -6.96
CA GLY A 200 23.38 -12.36 -8.15
C GLY A 200 22.59 -12.65 -9.43
N THR A 201 23.30 -12.85 -10.54
CA THR A 201 22.83 -12.87 -11.95
C THR A 201 21.63 -13.77 -12.27
N THR A 202 21.35 -14.82 -11.50
CA THR A 202 20.26 -15.77 -11.75
C THR A 202 18.86 -15.19 -11.55
N CYS A 203 18.73 -14.04 -10.88
CA CYS A 203 17.42 -13.41 -10.61
C CYS A 203 17.10 -12.20 -11.50
N GLY A 204 18.00 -11.80 -12.42
CA GLY A 204 17.77 -10.69 -13.36
C GLY A 204 17.55 -9.31 -12.70
N GLN A 205 17.74 -9.18 -11.38
CA GLN A 205 17.60 -7.94 -10.62
C GLN A 205 18.91 -7.64 -9.88
N GLY A 206 19.43 -6.43 -10.05
CA GLY A 206 20.74 -6.00 -9.50
C GLY A 206 20.73 -5.68 -8.00
N THR A 207 19.62 -5.92 -7.29
CA THR A 207 19.45 -5.58 -5.87
C THR A 207 18.94 -6.77 -5.07
N ALA A 208 19.44 -6.86 -3.83
CA ALA A 208 19.13 -7.93 -2.89
C ALA A 208 17.67 -7.82 -2.38
N ARG A 209 17.01 -8.95 -2.12
CA ARG A 209 15.63 -9.01 -1.59
C ARG A 209 15.61 -9.62 -0.19
N ASN A 210 15.11 -8.88 0.81
CA ASN A 210 15.11 -9.34 2.20
C ASN A 210 13.94 -10.28 2.54
N LEU A 211 12.75 -10.00 2.01
CA LEU A 211 11.55 -10.82 2.20
C LEU A 211 10.81 -10.94 0.87
N ILE A 212 10.59 -12.17 0.41
CA ILE A 212 9.88 -12.47 -0.83
C ILE A 212 8.57 -13.15 -0.46
N LEU A 213 7.47 -12.47 -0.73
CA LEU A 213 6.14 -13.05 -0.65
C LEU A 213 5.64 -13.29 -2.08
N TYR A 214 5.33 -14.53 -2.41
CA TYR A 214 4.85 -14.89 -3.73
C TYR A 214 3.83 -16.03 -3.65
N ASN A 215 2.81 -15.96 -4.50
CA ASN A 215 1.85 -17.03 -4.68
C ASN A 215 2.14 -17.78 -5.98
N MET A 216 2.46 -19.07 -5.91
CA MET A 216 2.73 -19.89 -7.10
C MET A 216 1.49 -20.14 -7.96
N ASN A 217 0.29 -19.92 -7.42
CA ASN A 217 -0.93 -19.98 -8.21
C ASN A 217 -1.04 -18.73 -9.10
N GLY A 218 -0.74 -18.90 -10.39
CA GLY A 218 -0.67 -17.82 -11.38
C GLY A 218 -2.02 -17.22 -11.80
N THR A 219 -3.15 -17.79 -11.39
CA THR A 219 -4.49 -17.32 -11.84
C THR A 219 -5.07 -16.21 -10.97
N ASN A 220 -4.44 -15.87 -9.85
CA ASN A 220 -4.96 -14.85 -8.93
C ASN A 220 -4.32 -13.48 -9.19
N GLN A 221 -5.14 -12.42 -9.27
CA GLN A 221 -4.67 -11.04 -9.41
C GLN A 221 -4.05 -10.51 -8.12
N THR A 222 -4.43 -11.07 -6.96
CA THR A 222 -3.74 -10.88 -5.68
C THR A 222 -2.75 -12.02 -5.42
N PHE A 223 -1.53 -11.67 -5.01
CA PHE A 223 -0.44 -12.64 -4.97
C PHE A 223 0.37 -12.72 -3.67
N ALA A 224 0.18 -11.77 -2.77
CA ALA A 224 0.80 -11.76 -1.45
C ALA A 224 0.08 -10.75 -0.56
N SER A 225 0.07 -10.99 0.75
CA SER A 225 -0.52 -10.06 1.72
C SER A 225 0.24 -10.07 3.04
N PHE A 226 0.39 -8.90 3.66
CA PHE A 226 0.60 -8.77 5.10
C PHE A 226 -0.73 -8.43 5.75
N ASN A 227 -1.20 -9.27 6.67
CA ASN A 227 -2.48 -9.10 7.34
C ASN A 227 -2.25 -8.73 8.81
N PHE A 228 -2.85 -7.63 9.24
CA PHE A 228 -2.88 -7.19 10.63
C PHE A 228 -4.22 -7.60 11.24
N VAL A 229 -4.19 -8.61 12.12
CA VAL A 229 -5.36 -9.16 12.80
C VAL A 229 -5.42 -8.55 14.20
N PRO A 230 -6.39 -7.67 14.52
CA PRO A 230 -6.49 -7.03 15.84
C PRO A 230 -7.06 -7.96 16.92
N SER A 231 -7.36 -9.21 16.59
CA SER A 231 -7.82 -10.22 17.54
C SER A 231 -6.65 -10.86 18.29
N THR A 232 -6.89 -11.32 19.51
CA THR A 232 -5.96 -12.17 20.26
C THR A 232 -5.90 -13.62 19.73
N ASN A 233 -6.72 -13.95 18.73
CA ASN A 233 -6.71 -15.22 18.02
C ASN A 233 -6.25 -14.97 16.57
N TYR A 234 -5.23 -15.71 16.11
CA TYR A 234 -4.66 -15.56 14.77
C TYR A 234 -5.66 -15.89 13.63
N THR A 235 -6.74 -16.61 13.93
CA THR A 235 -7.85 -16.88 12.99
C THR A 235 -8.92 -15.79 12.97
N GLY A 236 -8.76 -14.74 13.79
CA GLY A 236 -9.66 -13.59 13.82
C GLY A 236 -9.69 -12.82 12.50
N LEU A 237 -10.73 -12.01 12.32
CA LEU A 237 -10.88 -11.19 11.11
C LEU A 237 -9.72 -10.21 10.95
N THR A 238 -9.19 -10.09 9.73
CA THR A 238 -8.19 -9.07 9.37
C THR A 238 -8.76 -7.66 9.56
N GLY A 239 -8.05 -6.82 10.31
CA GLY A 239 -8.39 -5.41 10.55
C GLY A 239 -7.75 -4.47 9.54
N ALA A 240 -6.53 -4.78 9.09
CA ALA A 240 -5.86 -4.06 8.01
C ALA A 240 -5.00 -5.02 7.17
N SER A 241 -4.76 -4.71 5.90
CA SER A 241 -3.81 -5.46 5.08
C SER A 241 -3.05 -4.58 4.10
N ILE A 242 -1.89 -5.08 3.69
CA ILE A 242 -1.11 -4.60 2.55
C ILE A 242 -1.06 -5.77 1.56
N GLU A 243 -1.66 -5.61 0.37
CA GLU A 243 -1.83 -6.67 -0.61
C GLU A 243 -1.17 -6.31 -1.94
N GLY A 244 -0.41 -7.25 -2.51
CA GLY A 244 0.08 -7.15 -3.88
C GLY A 244 -1.04 -7.47 -4.87
N ILE A 245 -1.26 -6.57 -5.84
CA ILE A 245 -2.35 -6.61 -6.84
C ILE A 245 -1.78 -6.45 -8.27
N ASP A 246 -2.65 -6.41 -9.29
CA ASP A 246 -2.30 -6.18 -10.70
C ASP A 246 -1.17 -7.09 -11.22
N ARG A 247 -1.18 -8.37 -10.81
CA ARG A 247 -0.16 -9.33 -11.25
C ARG A 247 -0.17 -9.48 -12.77
N ASP A 248 0.98 -9.20 -13.39
CA ASP A 248 1.33 -9.65 -14.74
C ASP A 248 2.56 -10.57 -14.65
N VAL A 249 2.33 -11.87 -14.89
CA VAL A 249 3.41 -12.89 -14.85
C VAL A 249 4.36 -12.82 -16.04
N THR A 250 3.96 -12.15 -17.13
CA THR A 250 4.76 -12.02 -18.36
C THR A 250 5.74 -10.85 -18.22
N ASN A 251 5.24 -9.70 -17.78
CA ASN A 251 6.00 -8.45 -17.73
C ASN A 251 6.48 -8.09 -16.31
N SER A 252 6.13 -8.90 -15.29
CA SER A 252 6.45 -8.64 -13.88
C SER A 252 5.87 -7.33 -13.33
N TYR A 253 4.74 -6.89 -13.87
CA TYR A 253 4.01 -5.75 -13.33
C TYR A 253 3.24 -6.16 -12.08
N ALA A 254 3.17 -5.23 -11.13
CA ALA A 254 2.41 -5.38 -9.91
C ALA A 254 2.04 -4.01 -9.35
N GLY A 255 0.90 -3.96 -8.67
CA GLY A 255 0.46 -2.84 -7.85
C GLY A 255 0.42 -3.23 -6.36
N LEU A 256 -0.01 -2.29 -5.54
CA LEU A 256 -0.13 -2.42 -4.09
C LEU A 256 -1.45 -1.80 -3.62
N THR A 257 -2.19 -2.46 -2.74
CA THR A 257 -3.35 -1.85 -2.06
C THR A 257 -3.20 -1.92 -0.55
N PHE A 258 -3.73 -0.89 0.13
CA PHE A 258 -3.83 -0.79 1.57
C PHE A 258 -5.31 -0.82 1.95
N LYS A 259 -5.66 -1.77 2.81
CA LYS A 259 -7.05 -2.04 3.19
C LYS A 259 -7.23 -1.86 4.67
N THR A 260 -8.38 -1.31 5.06
CA THR A 260 -8.76 -1.19 6.47
C THR A 260 -10.22 -1.54 6.69
N ARG A 261 -10.47 -2.14 7.85
CA ARG A 261 -11.79 -2.51 8.34
C ARG A 261 -12.38 -1.38 9.18
N ASN A 262 -13.59 -0.96 8.85
CA ASN A 262 -14.47 -0.23 9.76
C ASN A 262 -15.56 -1.17 10.32
N SER A 263 -16.55 -0.65 11.04
CA SER A 263 -17.59 -1.47 11.70
C SER A 263 -18.38 -2.38 10.74
N THR A 264 -18.42 -2.08 9.44
CA THR A 264 -19.25 -2.81 8.46
C THR A 264 -18.50 -3.23 7.20
N ASN A 265 -17.27 -2.77 6.96
CA ASN A 265 -16.59 -2.91 5.67
C ASN A 265 -15.07 -3.04 5.82
N PHE A 266 -14.48 -4.01 5.12
CA PHE A 266 -13.04 -4.11 4.84
C PHE A 266 -12.77 -3.78 3.38
N SER A 267 -12.24 -2.58 3.12
CA SER A 267 -12.14 -2.01 1.77
C SER A 267 -10.75 -1.45 1.48
N ASP A 268 -10.41 -1.38 0.20
CA ASP A 268 -9.29 -0.60 -0.33
C ASP A 268 -9.46 0.87 0.07
N ARG A 269 -8.39 1.45 0.63
CA ARG A 269 -8.32 2.86 1.03
C ARG A 269 -7.31 3.63 0.21
N LEU A 270 -6.17 2.99 -0.07
CA LEU A 270 -5.12 3.50 -0.95
C LEU A 270 -4.76 2.39 -1.94
N THR A 271 -4.80 2.71 -3.23
CA THR A 271 -4.42 1.80 -4.32
C THR A 271 -3.29 2.41 -5.11
N ILE A 272 -2.23 1.67 -5.37
CA ILE A 272 -1.15 2.01 -6.28
C ILE A 272 -1.20 0.98 -7.41
N ARG A 273 -1.58 1.42 -8.61
CA ARG A 273 -1.64 0.55 -9.78
C ARG A 273 -0.25 0.30 -10.33
N SER A 274 -0.07 -0.78 -11.08
CA SER A 274 1.18 -1.05 -11.78
C SER A 274 1.60 0.03 -12.79
N SER A 275 0.65 0.86 -13.24
CA SER A 275 0.89 2.07 -14.05
C SER A 275 1.51 3.25 -13.27
N GLY A 276 1.64 3.12 -11.95
CA GLY A 276 2.12 4.16 -11.04
C GLY A 276 1.07 5.21 -10.66
N ASN A 277 -0.20 5.01 -11.01
CA ASN A 277 -1.29 5.87 -10.56
C ASN A 277 -1.70 5.52 -9.12
N VAL A 278 -1.90 6.54 -8.28
CA VAL A 278 -2.29 6.41 -6.88
C VAL A 278 -3.74 6.85 -6.72
N GLY A 279 -4.58 5.95 -6.21
CA GLY A 279 -5.96 6.22 -5.84
C GLY A 279 -6.12 6.27 -4.32
N ILE A 280 -6.79 7.30 -3.80
CA ILE A 280 -7.24 7.36 -2.40
C ILE A 280 -8.76 7.42 -2.42
N GLY A 281 -9.41 6.43 -1.80
CA GLY A 281 -10.87 6.28 -1.88
C GLY A 281 -11.39 5.76 -3.24
N THR A 282 -10.50 5.50 -4.20
CA THR A 282 -10.81 4.87 -5.49
C THR A 282 -9.82 3.75 -5.79
N VAL A 283 -10.31 2.67 -6.39
CA VAL A 283 -9.47 1.55 -6.86
C VAL A 283 -9.06 1.70 -8.33
N ALA A 284 -9.67 2.61 -9.07
CA ALA A 284 -9.43 2.82 -10.51
C ALA A 284 -8.99 4.27 -10.78
N PRO A 285 -7.81 4.69 -10.29
CA PRO A 285 -7.35 6.06 -10.42
C PRO A 285 -7.16 6.48 -11.89
N GLY A 286 -7.88 7.52 -12.31
CA GLY A 286 -7.83 8.05 -13.68
C GLY A 286 -6.62 8.95 -13.96
N SER A 287 -5.92 9.39 -12.91
CA SER A 287 -4.75 10.28 -12.99
C SER A 287 -3.64 9.78 -12.06
N LYS A 288 -2.49 10.48 -12.02
CA LYS A 288 -1.35 10.08 -11.17
C LYS A 288 -1.68 10.10 -9.69
N LEU A 289 -2.51 11.03 -9.24
CA LEU A 289 -3.10 11.07 -7.91
C LEU A 289 -4.58 11.39 -8.05
N ASP A 290 -5.41 10.40 -7.77
CA ASP A 290 -6.86 10.49 -7.83
C ASP A 290 -7.43 10.29 -6.42
N VAL A 291 -8.06 11.33 -5.87
CA VAL A 291 -8.61 11.32 -4.51
C VAL A 291 -10.12 11.46 -4.60
N ALA A 292 -10.83 10.35 -4.40
CA ALA A 292 -12.28 10.30 -4.40
C ALA A 292 -12.81 10.45 -2.97
N SER A 293 -13.78 11.35 -2.79
CA SER A 293 -14.50 11.53 -1.53
C SER A 293 -15.89 10.86 -1.56
N GLY A 294 -16.47 10.60 -0.39
CA GLY A 294 -17.82 10.02 -0.26
C GLY A 294 -18.96 11.04 -0.46
N ILE A 295 -20.21 10.56 -0.42
CA ILE A 295 -21.45 11.30 -0.73
C ILE A 295 -22.01 12.18 0.42
N THR A 296 -21.19 12.62 1.36
CA THR A 296 -21.66 13.46 2.49
C THR A 296 -21.76 14.94 2.09
N THR A 297 -22.54 15.74 2.85
CA THR A 297 -22.91 17.12 2.49
C THR A 297 -21.75 18.12 2.40
N THR A 298 -20.61 17.85 3.03
CA THR A 298 -19.38 18.66 2.90
C THR A 298 -18.17 17.78 3.17
N GLN A 299 -17.20 17.79 2.25
CA GLN A 299 -15.98 16.97 2.34
C GLN A 299 -14.74 17.79 1.97
N THR A 300 -13.76 17.84 2.87
CA THR A 300 -12.42 18.34 2.55
C THR A 300 -11.60 17.22 1.97
N VAL A 301 -11.28 17.30 0.67
CA VAL A 301 -10.45 16.29 -0.02
C VAL A 301 -8.98 16.42 0.38
N ILE A 302 -8.48 17.66 0.45
CA ILE A 302 -7.11 18.00 0.88
C ILE A 302 -7.20 19.17 1.87
N ASN A 303 -6.70 18.97 3.10
CA ASN A 303 -6.58 20.03 4.10
C ASN A 303 -5.12 20.49 4.22
N ALA A 304 -4.77 21.61 3.59
CA ALA A 304 -3.41 22.17 3.62
C ALA A 304 -3.34 23.39 4.55
N THR A 305 -2.97 23.17 5.82
CA THR A 305 -2.89 24.22 6.86
C THR A 305 -1.49 24.28 7.46
N GLY A 306 -1.00 25.48 7.80
CA GLY A 306 0.29 25.69 8.44
C GLY A 306 0.37 27.02 9.18
N SER A 307 1.29 27.14 10.13
CA SER A 307 1.57 28.36 10.90
C SER A 307 2.96 28.89 10.54
N ILE A 308 3.05 29.61 9.42
CA ILE A 308 4.31 30.09 8.83
C ILE A 308 4.26 31.62 8.73
N ASN A 309 5.32 32.31 9.14
CA ASN A 309 5.47 33.76 8.97
C ASN A 309 6.06 34.09 7.58
N ASP A 310 5.50 33.48 6.53
CA ASP A 310 5.88 33.60 5.12
C ASP A 310 4.92 32.75 4.26
N PHE A 311 5.30 32.38 3.03
CA PHE A 311 4.50 31.58 2.10
C PHE A 311 4.24 30.12 2.56
N LEU A 312 2.97 29.80 2.79
CA LEU A 312 2.44 28.43 2.67
C LEU A 312 1.84 28.27 1.27
N GLN A 313 2.39 27.38 0.44
CA GLN A 313 2.08 27.33 -0.99
C GLN A 313 1.60 25.94 -1.46
N PHE A 314 0.59 25.94 -2.33
CA PHE A 314 0.35 24.86 -3.28
C PHE A 314 0.89 25.29 -4.65
N ASN A 315 1.96 24.65 -5.13
CA ASN A 315 2.62 25.03 -6.38
C ASN A 315 2.05 24.26 -7.57
N VAL A 316 1.60 24.98 -8.59
CA VAL A 316 1.18 24.40 -9.89
C VAL A 316 1.98 25.07 -10.99
N GLN A 317 2.85 24.31 -11.64
CA GLN A 317 3.65 24.80 -12.75
C GLN A 317 3.67 23.78 -13.88
N ASN A 318 3.23 24.22 -15.05
CA ASN A 318 3.50 23.58 -16.31
C ASN A 318 4.83 24.10 -16.85
N THR A 319 5.84 23.23 -16.89
CA THR A 319 7.20 23.58 -17.35
C THR A 319 7.34 23.56 -18.87
N SER A 320 6.30 23.19 -19.60
CA SER A 320 6.29 23.26 -21.06
C SER A 320 6.30 24.70 -21.56
N ASN A 321 7.12 24.96 -22.58
CA ASN A 321 7.15 26.21 -23.35
C ASN A 321 6.41 26.06 -24.69
N GLY A 322 5.47 25.11 -24.81
CA GLY A 322 4.63 25.01 -26.00
C GLY A 322 3.63 26.16 -26.07
N THR A 323 3.21 26.57 -27.28
CA THR A 323 2.33 27.74 -27.49
C THR A 323 0.92 27.61 -26.89
N GLN A 324 0.57 26.43 -26.36
CA GLN A 324 -0.70 26.12 -25.69
C GLN A 324 -0.55 25.88 -24.18
N ALA A 325 0.68 25.89 -23.65
CA ALA A 325 0.92 25.51 -22.26
C ALA A 325 0.34 26.54 -21.29
N GLN A 326 -0.33 26.04 -20.25
CA GLN A 326 -0.96 26.84 -19.20
C GLN A 326 -0.88 26.06 -17.89
N SER A 327 -1.02 26.79 -16.77
CA SER A 327 -1.08 26.23 -15.41
C SER A 327 -2.27 26.84 -14.68
N GLY A 328 -3.00 26.05 -13.89
CA GLY A 328 -4.14 26.59 -13.16
C GLY A 328 -4.94 25.56 -12.37
N TYR A 329 -6.05 26.03 -11.82
CA TYR A 329 -7.04 25.26 -11.08
C TYR A 329 -8.37 25.30 -11.82
N SER A 330 -9.05 24.15 -11.89
CA SER A 330 -10.35 24.02 -12.53
C SER A 330 -11.35 23.44 -11.53
N ALA A 331 -12.49 24.11 -11.38
CA ALA A 331 -13.67 23.58 -10.71
C ALA A 331 -14.74 23.33 -11.78
N THR A 332 -15.25 22.10 -11.85
CA THR A 332 -16.26 21.68 -12.83
C THR A 332 -17.55 21.28 -12.13
N ALA A 333 -18.69 21.67 -12.69
CA ALA A 333 -19.99 21.18 -12.24
C ALA A 333 -20.15 19.68 -12.55
N ASP A 334 -21.07 19.01 -11.87
CA ASP A 334 -21.39 17.60 -12.11
C ASP A 334 -21.91 17.33 -13.54
N ASN A 335 -22.58 18.32 -14.13
CA ASN A 335 -22.98 18.36 -15.53
C ASN A 335 -22.00 19.11 -16.45
N GLY A 336 -20.81 19.45 -15.93
CA GLY A 336 -19.77 20.20 -16.62
C GLY A 336 -18.72 19.33 -17.31
N SER A 337 -17.77 20.00 -17.95
CA SER A 337 -16.58 19.44 -18.58
C SER A 337 -15.44 20.45 -18.49
N ALA A 338 -14.28 20.13 -19.06
CA ALA A 338 -13.16 21.10 -19.17
C ALA A 338 -13.47 22.32 -20.06
N THR A 339 -14.60 22.33 -20.77
CA THR A 339 -14.98 23.40 -21.70
C THR A 339 -16.38 23.98 -21.45
N THR A 340 -17.20 23.37 -20.59
CA THR A 340 -18.57 23.80 -20.27
C THR A 340 -18.85 23.64 -18.78
N GLY A 341 -19.55 24.59 -18.15
CA GLY A 341 -19.93 24.44 -16.73
C GLY A 341 -18.73 24.39 -15.78
N PHE A 342 -17.75 25.28 -15.98
CA PHE A 342 -16.50 25.32 -15.21
C PHE A 342 -16.14 26.73 -14.74
N ALA A 343 -15.33 26.81 -13.69
CA ALA A 343 -14.59 28.00 -13.28
C ALA A 343 -13.10 27.68 -13.26
N TRP A 344 -12.29 28.51 -13.92
CA TRP A 344 -10.85 28.32 -14.04
C TRP A 344 -10.07 29.56 -13.61
N MET A 345 -8.99 29.33 -12.88
CA MET A 345 -7.99 30.33 -12.52
C MET A 345 -6.63 29.83 -12.98
N GLY A 346 -5.89 30.63 -13.73
CA GLY A 346 -4.55 30.22 -14.13
C GLY A 346 -3.78 31.26 -14.94
N ILE A 347 -2.64 30.82 -15.46
CA ILE A 347 -1.67 31.65 -16.17
C ILE A 347 -1.17 30.95 -17.44
N ASN A 348 -1.00 31.75 -18.49
CA ASN A 348 -0.41 31.33 -19.76
C ASN A 348 1.12 31.23 -19.66
N ASN A 349 1.73 30.28 -20.39
CA ASN A 349 3.19 30.20 -20.45
C ASN A 349 3.83 31.39 -21.22
N SER A 350 5.16 31.45 -21.21
CA SER A 350 5.95 32.54 -21.80
C SER A 350 5.89 32.67 -23.33
N THR A 351 5.34 31.67 -24.03
CA THR A 351 5.24 31.60 -25.49
C THR A 351 3.79 31.45 -25.98
N PHE A 352 2.80 31.62 -25.08
CA PHE A 352 1.40 31.36 -25.41
C PHE A 352 0.94 32.18 -26.62
N ASN A 353 0.42 31.46 -27.63
CA ASN A 353 -0.13 32.02 -28.86
C ASN A 353 -1.21 31.08 -29.40
N PHE A 354 -2.22 30.81 -28.58
CA PHE A 354 -3.34 29.95 -28.94
C PHE A 354 -4.68 30.45 -28.39
N PRO A 355 -5.10 31.69 -28.73
CA PRO A 355 -6.41 32.18 -28.33
C PRO A 355 -7.50 31.39 -29.09
N THR A 356 -8.32 30.65 -28.35
CA THR A 356 -9.54 30.00 -28.86
C THR A 356 -10.70 30.37 -27.96
N ALA A 357 -11.93 29.94 -28.25
CA ALA A 357 -13.09 30.27 -27.42
C ALA A 357 -12.94 29.92 -25.92
N TYR A 358 -12.03 28.98 -25.58
CA TYR A 358 -11.80 28.50 -24.21
C TYR A 358 -10.50 29.05 -23.58
N ASN A 359 -9.69 29.80 -24.35
CA ASN A 359 -8.42 30.34 -23.89
C ASN A 359 -8.31 31.81 -24.32
N ILE A 360 -8.14 32.70 -23.35
CA ILE A 360 -8.02 34.14 -23.58
C ILE A 360 -6.60 34.63 -23.27
N GLY A 361 -6.23 35.77 -23.85
CA GLY A 361 -4.95 36.45 -23.58
C GLY A 361 -3.77 36.00 -24.44
N GLY A 362 -2.59 36.54 -24.11
CA GLY A 362 -1.28 36.22 -24.66
C GLY A 362 -0.36 35.58 -23.63
N ALA A 363 0.95 35.62 -23.89
CA ALA A 363 1.96 35.08 -22.99
C ALA A 363 1.93 35.74 -21.60
N ASN A 364 2.05 34.92 -20.54
CA ASN A 364 2.06 35.34 -19.13
C ASN A 364 0.77 36.01 -18.61
N ASP A 365 -0.32 35.98 -19.37
CA ASP A 365 -1.60 36.52 -18.89
C ASP A 365 -2.19 35.62 -17.80
N VAL A 366 -2.61 36.25 -16.70
CA VAL A 366 -3.41 35.63 -15.64
C VAL A 366 -4.88 35.83 -15.96
N SER A 367 -5.65 34.74 -15.94
CA SER A 367 -7.08 34.80 -16.24
C SER A 367 -7.91 34.18 -15.12
N TYR A 368 -9.07 34.79 -14.87
CA TYR A 368 -10.16 34.20 -14.11
C TYR A 368 -11.37 34.12 -15.04
N ILE A 369 -11.75 32.91 -15.43
CA ILE A 369 -12.77 32.66 -16.44
C ILE A 369 -13.79 31.65 -15.92
N GLY A 370 -15.04 31.83 -16.33
CA GLY A 370 -16.12 30.88 -16.09
C GLY A 370 -16.89 30.61 -17.38
N SER A 371 -17.44 29.41 -17.49
CA SER A 371 -18.35 29.00 -18.56
C SER A 371 -19.58 28.34 -17.91
N GLY A 372 -20.77 28.85 -18.18
CA GLY A 372 -22.01 28.41 -17.53
C GLY A 372 -23.00 29.57 -17.37
N GLN A 373 -23.49 29.76 -16.14
CA GLN A 373 -24.39 30.86 -15.77
C GLN A 373 -23.60 32.16 -15.47
N ASP A 374 -24.26 33.13 -14.83
CA ASP A 374 -23.64 34.39 -14.42
C ASP A 374 -22.44 34.19 -13.48
N MET A 375 -21.40 35.01 -13.70
CA MET A 375 -20.24 35.09 -12.84
C MET A 375 -20.48 36.12 -11.72
N TYR A 376 -20.63 35.65 -10.48
CA TYR A 376 -20.74 36.52 -9.32
C TYR A 376 -19.36 36.79 -8.69
N ILE A 377 -18.97 38.07 -8.61
CA ILE A 377 -17.88 38.54 -7.76
C ILE A 377 -18.53 39.33 -6.62
N ALA A 378 -18.45 38.81 -5.39
CA ALA A 378 -19.19 39.35 -4.26
C ALA A 378 -18.33 39.42 -3.00
N ASN A 379 -18.61 40.40 -2.14
CA ASN A 379 -18.09 40.49 -0.79
C ASN A 379 -19.27 40.42 0.19
N ALA A 380 -19.36 39.36 0.98
CA ALA A 380 -20.46 39.16 1.93
C ALA A 380 -20.36 40.05 3.17
N ASN A 381 -19.24 40.75 3.37
CA ASN A 381 -19.11 41.69 4.47
C ASN A 381 -19.92 42.97 4.18
N ASN A 382 -20.96 43.21 4.99
CA ASN A 382 -21.90 44.33 4.83
C ASN A 382 -21.29 45.73 5.07
N THR A 383 -20.01 45.83 5.41
CA THR A 383 -19.30 47.11 5.60
C THR A 383 -18.16 47.33 4.61
N LYS A 384 -17.87 46.38 3.71
CA LYS A 384 -16.70 46.42 2.83
C LYS A 384 -17.10 46.46 1.35
N SER A 385 -16.20 47.02 0.54
CA SER A 385 -16.39 47.21 -0.90
C SER A 385 -15.80 46.05 -1.70
N ILE A 386 -16.14 45.98 -2.98
CA ILE A 386 -15.36 45.26 -4.00
C ILE A 386 -14.42 46.29 -4.63
N ILE A 387 -13.13 45.98 -4.74
CA ILE A 387 -12.08 46.90 -5.17
C ILE A 387 -11.27 46.26 -6.31
N PHE A 388 -11.04 47.01 -7.38
CA PHE A 388 -10.19 46.65 -8.50
C PHE A 388 -8.97 47.57 -8.54
N SER A 389 -7.78 46.99 -8.60
CA SER A 389 -6.50 47.69 -8.46
C SER A 389 -5.49 47.29 -9.54
N THR A 390 -4.47 48.13 -9.76
CA THR A 390 -3.33 47.87 -10.66
C THR A 390 -2.01 48.02 -9.92
N GLY A 391 -0.98 47.27 -10.33
CA GLY A 391 0.34 47.30 -9.68
C GLY A 391 1.10 48.64 -9.80
N THR A 392 2.05 48.85 -8.89
CA THR A 392 3.03 49.96 -8.86
C THR A 392 4.41 49.44 -8.44
N ALA A 393 5.47 50.22 -8.70
CA ALA A 393 6.86 49.81 -8.40
C ALA A 393 7.30 49.96 -6.93
N ALA A 394 6.46 50.54 -6.06
CA ALA A 394 6.79 50.83 -4.67
C ALA A 394 5.57 50.63 -3.76
N SER A 395 5.83 50.44 -2.45
CA SER A 395 4.77 50.20 -1.46
C SER A 395 3.83 51.41 -1.26
N PRO A 396 2.50 51.22 -1.18
CA PRO A 396 1.80 49.96 -1.43
C PRO A 396 1.87 49.59 -2.91
N PHE A 397 2.19 48.33 -3.21
CA PHE A 397 2.43 47.85 -4.59
C PHE A 397 1.19 47.83 -5.50
N PHE A 398 0.08 48.42 -5.07
CA PHE A 398 -1.18 48.48 -5.82
C PHE A 398 -1.91 49.83 -5.62
N ASN A 399 -2.46 50.35 -6.70
CA ASN A 399 -3.37 51.51 -6.71
C ASN A 399 -4.80 51.06 -7.04
N GLU A 400 -5.77 51.46 -6.21
CA GLU A 400 -7.20 51.31 -6.50
C GLU A 400 -7.59 52.13 -7.75
N ARG A 401 -8.29 51.50 -8.69
CA ARG A 401 -8.77 52.13 -9.93
C ARG A 401 -10.29 52.20 -9.99
N MET A 402 -10.97 51.20 -9.45
CA MET A 402 -12.43 51.13 -9.42
C MET A 402 -12.90 50.46 -8.13
N ARG A 403 -14.07 50.87 -7.62
CA ARG A 403 -14.75 50.19 -6.53
C ARG A 403 -16.26 50.11 -6.71
N ILE A 404 -16.87 49.20 -5.98
CA ILE A 404 -18.30 49.18 -5.69
C ILE A 404 -18.46 49.16 -4.17
N THR A 405 -19.05 50.20 -3.58
CA THR A 405 -19.25 50.29 -2.14
C THR A 405 -20.34 49.33 -1.66
N ASN A 406 -20.41 49.06 -0.35
CA ASN A 406 -21.50 48.29 0.26
C ASN A 406 -22.88 48.97 0.11
N ALA A 407 -22.93 50.27 -0.20
CA ALA A 407 -24.15 51.01 -0.53
C ALA A 407 -24.50 50.96 -2.04
N GLY A 408 -23.69 50.26 -2.85
CA GLY A 408 -23.87 50.11 -4.29
C GLY A 408 -23.46 51.33 -5.11
N ASN A 409 -22.53 52.16 -4.61
CA ASN A 409 -21.96 53.27 -5.38
C ASN A 409 -20.70 52.82 -6.11
N VAL A 410 -20.58 53.14 -7.39
CA VAL A 410 -19.41 52.87 -8.22
C VAL A 410 -18.49 54.09 -8.24
N GLY A 411 -17.23 53.90 -7.88
CA GLY A 411 -16.19 54.92 -7.99
C GLY A 411 -15.15 54.51 -9.03
N ILE A 412 -14.77 55.41 -9.94
CA ILE A 412 -13.64 55.25 -10.87
C ILE A 412 -12.66 56.38 -10.60
N GLY A 413 -11.41 56.04 -10.24
CA GLY A 413 -10.39 57.02 -9.84
C GLY A 413 -10.64 57.69 -8.47
N THR A 414 -11.62 57.25 -7.70
CA THR A 414 -11.93 57.75 -6.35
C THR A 414 -12.33 56.62 -5.41
N ASN A 415 -11.90 56.71 -4.15
CA ASN A 415 -12.27 55.77 -3.08
C ASN A 415 -13.52 56.21 -2.27
N THR A 416 -14.07 57.41 -2.54
CA THR A 416 -15.21 58.01 -1.82
C THR A 416 -16.32 58.46 -2.78
N PRO A 417 -16.95 57.54 -3.55
CA PRO A 417 -18.04 57.92 -4.46
C PRO A 417 -19.27 58.43 -3.70
N GLY A 418 -19.59 59.71 -3.91
CA GLY A 418 -20.73 60.39 -3.27
C GLY A 418 -22.09 60.12 -3.94
N SER A 419 -22.09 59.50 -5.12
CA SER A 419 -23.28 59.16 -5.91
C SER A 419 -23.18 57.73 -6.47
N LYS A 420 -24.21 57.26 -7.17
CA LYS A 420 -24.24 55.90 -7.74
C LYS A 420 -23.11 55.63 -8.72
N LEU A 421 -22.66 56.64 -9.46
CA LEU A 421 -21.45 56.58 -10.29
C LEU A 421 -20.68 57.89 -10.12
N THR A 422 -19.45 57.81 -9.60
CA THR A 422 -18.53 58.94 -9.50
C THR A 422 -17.25 58.63 -10.27
N VAL A 423 -16.89 59.47 -11.24
CA VAL A 423 -15.63 59.40 -11.97
C VAL A 423 -14.77 60.60 -11.57
N ASN A 424 -13.61 60.35 -10.96
CA ASN A 424 -12.63 61.39 -10.63
C ASN A 424 -11.63 61.51 -11.78
N GLY A 425 -12.00 62.36 -12.74
CA GLY A 425 -11.30 62.56 -14.00
C GLY A 425 -12.29 62.93 -15.12
N ALA A 426 -11.78 63.22 -16.30
CA ALA A 426 -12.63 63.45 -17.46
C ALA A 426 -13.30 62.15 -17.93
N ALA A 427 -14.62 62.18 -18.13
CA ALA A 427 -15.35 61.16 -18.87
C ALA A 427 -15.53 61.64 -20.32
N THR A 428 -14.95 60.93 -21.29
CA THR A 428 -15.04 61.27 -22.71
C THR A 428 -15.79 60.19 -23.48
N ASN A 429 -16.50 60.58 -24.54
CA ASN A 429 -16.98 59.61 -25.52
C ASN A 429 -15.82 59.07 -26.34
N ALA A 430 -15.93 57.83 -26.80
CA ALA A 430 -14.96 57.26 -27.75
C ALA A 430 -14.98 58.02 -29.10
N SER A 431 -16.16 58.46 -29.56
CA SER A 431 -16.34 59.32 -30.72
C SER A 431 -17.69 60.07 -30.65
N ALA A 432 -17.81 61.17 -31.40
CA ALA A 432 -19.10 61.82 -31.64
C ALA A 432 -19.84 61.12 -32.80
N TYR A 433 -21.17 61.06 -32.71
CA TYR A 433 -22.01 60.47 -33.75
C TYR A 433 -22.10 61.39 -34.98
N ASN A 434 -21.71 60.87 -36.15
CA ASN A 434 -21.90 61.55 -37.43
C ASN A 434 -23.22 61.14 -38.06
N ALA A 435 -24.23 62.01 -38.04
CA ALA A 435 -25.50 61.78 -38.70
C ALA A 435 -25.45 62.05 -40.22
N VAL A 436 -24.30 62.46 -40.76
CA VAL A 436 -24.13 62.90 -42.16
C VAL A 436 -25.20 63.95 -42.49
N ALA A 437 -25.96 63.84 -43.58
CA ALA A 437 -27.05 64.74 -43.91
C ALA A 437 -28.40 64.32 -43.27
N GLY A 438 -28.37 63.41 -42.30
CA GLY A 438 -29.53 62.89 -41.60
C GLY A 438 -30.10 63.87 -40.57
N THR A 439 -31.42 63.86 -40.45
CA THR A 439 -32.18 64.63 -39.44
C THR A 439 -32.61 63.77 -38.26
N THR A 440 -32.44 62.45 -38.34
CA THR A 440 -32.63 61.56 -37.18
C THR A 440 -31.31 61.46 -36.43
N ILE A 441 -31.33 61.84 -35.16
CA ILE A 441 -30.15 61.86 -34.28
C ILE A 441 -30.34 60.78 -33.22
N ASP A 442 -29.50 59.74 -33.27
CA ASP A 442 -29.52 58.62 -32.33
C ASP A 442 -28.47 58.80 -31.23
N PHE A 443 -28.92 59.23 -30.05
CA PHE A 443 -28.06 59.44 -28.90
C PHE A 443 -27.73 58.15 -28.13
N SER A 444 -28.15 56.97 -28.60
CA SER A 444 -27.62 55.69 -28.08
C SER A 444 -26.16 55.46 -28.52
N LEU A 445 -25.73 56.09 -29.61
CA LEU A 445 -24.40 55.94 -30.18
C LEU A 445 -23.35 56.85 -29.51
N SER A 446 -23.76 58.04 -29.06
CA SER A 446 -22.92 59.01 -28.35
C SER A 446 -23.81 60.13 -27.81
N ASN A 447 -23.43 60.77 -26.68
CA ASN A 447 -24.13 61.99 -26.26
C ASN A 447 -23.65 63.25 -26.99
N LEU A 448 -22.68 63.12 -27.89
CA LEU A 448 -22.24 64.16 -28.82
C LEU A 448 -22.57 63.73 -30.24
N ALA A 449 -23.22 64.58 -31.02
CA ALA A 449 -23.58 64.32 -32.40
C ALA A 449 -23.27 65.51 -33.30
N TYR A 450 -23.12 65.26 -34.60
CA TYR A 450 -23.05 66.31 -35.62
C TYR A 450 -23.72 65.88 -36.93
N THR A 451 -24.24 66.86 -37.66
CA THR A 451 -24.97 66.66 -38.91
C THR A 451 -24.71 67.81 -39.88
N THR A 452 -24.66 67.49 -41.17
CA THR A 452 -24.63 68.44 -42.28
C THR A 452 -26.02 68.72 -42.85
N ALA A 453 -27.09 68.20 -42.23
CA ALA A 453 -28.46 68.48 -42.62
C ALA A 453 -28.81 69.97 -42.47
N ASN A 454 -29.63 70.48 -43.39
CA ASN A 454 -30.09 71.86 -43.32
C ASN A 454 -31.04 72.08 -42.12
N PRO A 455 -30.92 73.22 -41.43
CA PRO A 455 -31.67 73.54 -40.22
C PRO A 455 -33.17 73.74 -40.47
N GLY A 456 -33.63 73.94 -41.71
CA GLY A 456 -35.07 74.10 -42.02
C GLY A 456 -35.90 72.82 -41.82
N ASN A 457 -35.27 71.71 -41.40
CA ASN A 457 -35.93 70.44 -41.15
C ASN A 457 -36.29 70.25 -39.68
N THR A 458 -37.19 69.30 -39.42
CA THR A 458 -37.39 68.73 -38.09
C THR A 458 -36.38 67.63 -37.83
N PHE A 459 -35.56 67.80 -36.79
CA PHE A 459 -34.64 66.80 -36.28
C PHE A 459 -35.37 65.91 -35.26
N SER A 460 -35.31 64.60 -35.48
CA SER A 460 -35.87 63.61 -34.56
C SER A 460 -34.77 63.11 -33.63
N LEU A 461 -34.82 63.52 -32.37
CA LEU A 461 -33.90 63.09 -31.33
C LEU A 461 -34.41 61.79 -30.73
N THR A 462 -33.62 60.73 -30.85
CA THR A 462 -33.98 59.39 -30.39
C THR A 462 -33.04 58.93 -29.28
N ASN A 463 -33.54 58.03 -28.43
CA ASN A 463 -32.80 57.46 -27.29
C ASN A 463 -32.31 58.47 -26.23
N LEU A 464 -32.96 59.64 -26.12
CA LEU A 464 -32.80 60.52 -24.97
C LEU A 464 -33.21 59.80 -23.67
N LYS A 465 -32.46 60.04 -22.60
CA LYS A 465 -32.71 59.49 -21.26
C LYS A 465 -32.83 60.62 -20.25
N ASP A 466 -33.70 60.43 -19.26
CA ASP A 466 -33.80 61.33 -18.11
C ASP A 466 -32.44 61.46 -17.40
N GLY A 467 -32.09 62.67 -16.98
CA GLY A 467 -30.80 63.02 -16.39
C GLY A 467 -29.65 63.14 -17.39
N GLY A 468 -29.91 62.95 -18.69
CA GLY A 468 -28.90 63.06 -19.74
C GLY A 468 -28.65 64.50 -20.21
N THR A 469 -27.40 64.77 -20.56
CA THR A 469 -26.97 65.98 -21.29
C THR A 469 -26.39 65.58 -22.63
N TYR A 470 -26.89 66.18 -23.70
CA TYR A 470 -26.55 65.85 -25.08
C TYR A 470 -26.18 67.10 -25.86
N THR A 471 -25.31 66.97 -26.86
CA THR A 471 -24.95 68.07 -27.76
C THR A 471 -25.05 67.64 -29.22
N LEU A 472 -25.69 68.46 -30.06
CA LEU A 472 -25.74 68.30 -31.51
C LEU A 472 -25.10 69.52 -32.19
N SER A 473 -24.13 69.30 -33.07
CA SER A 473 -23.66 70.31 -34.01
C SER A 473 -24.42 70.20 -35.34
N VAL A 474 -25.15 71.25 -35.72
CA VAL A 474 -25.83 71.35 -37.02
C VAL A 474 -25.04 72.29 -37.92
N ARG A 475 -24.58 71.79 -39.07
CA ARG A 475 -23.84 72.54 -40.09
C ARG A 475 -24.49 72.41 -41.46
N GLY A 476 -25.65 73.06 -41.62
CA GLY A 476 -26.34 73.13 -42.91
C GLY A 476 -25.67 74.08 -43.90
N THR A 477 -25.95 73.90 -45.19
CA THR A 477 -25.57 74.84 -46.25
C THR A 477 -26.53 76.04 -46.34
N THR A 478 -27.68 76.00 -45.68
CA THR A 478 -28.64 77.11 -45.61
C THR A 478 -28.82 77.61 -44.18
N SER A 479 -29.18 78.89 -44.03
CA SER A 479 -29.68 79.43 -42.77
C SER A 479 -31.13 78.97 -42.54
N GLY A 480 -31.52 78.78 -41.28
CA GLY A 480 -32.88 78.40 -40.89
C GLY A 480 -32.95 77.99 -39.43
N THR A 481 -34.14 77.81 -38.89
CA THR A 481 -34.32 77.43 -37.47
C THR A 481 -34.54 75.92 -37.36
N ALA A 482 -33.59 75.22 -36.72
CA ALA A 482 -33.74 73.80 -36.42
C ALA A 482 -34.94 73.56 -35.51
N SER A 483 -35.85 72.69 -35.95
CA SER A 483 -36.95 72.21 -35.13
C SER A 483 -36.61 70.84 -34.58
N PHE A 484 -36.98 70.54 -33.35
CA PHE A 484 -36.65 69.27 -32.70
C PHE A 484 -37.89 68.55 -32.23
N THR A 485 -37.90 67.23 -32.39
CA THR A 485 -38.93 66.33 -31.86
C THR A 485 -38.25 65.17 -31.14
N ALA A 486 -38.88 64.67 -30.08
CA ALA A 486 -38.40 63.53 -29.33
C ALA A 486 -39.61 62.78 -28.77
N ALA A 487 -39.80 61.52 -29.17
CA ALA A 487 -40.96 60.75 -28.75
C ALA A 487 -40.98 60.58 -27.22
N GLY A 488 -42.11 60.88 -26.59
CA GLY A 488 -42.27 60.81 -25.13
C GLY A 488 -41.74 62.02 -24.36
N PHE A 489 -41.19 63.03 -25.05
CA PHE A 489 -40.64 64.23 -24.41
C PHE A 489 -41.29 65.51 -24.92
N THR A 490 -41.43 66.49 -24.02
CA THR A 490 -41.79 67.87 -24.36
C THR A 490 -40.54 68.71 -24.48
N LEU A 491 -40.31 69.34 -25.63
CA LEU A 491 -39.13 70.19 -25.84
C LEU A 491 -39.45 71.64 -25.52
N LYS A 492 -38.56 72.30 -24.77
CA LYS A 492 -38.64 73.71 -24.41
C LYS A 492 -37.31 74.39 -24.70
N SER A 493 -37.34 75.53 -25.39
CA SER A 493 -36.16 76.34 -25.66
C SER A 493 -36.22 77.71 -25.01
N VAL A 494 -35.07 78.20 -24.57
CA VAL A 494 -34.90 79.60 -24.16
C VAL A 494 -34.37 80.48 -25.29
N ASN A 495 -33.66 79.90 -26.26
CA ASN A 495 -33.18 80.58 -27.46
C ASN A 495 -33.05 79.57 -28.62
N ASN A 496 -33.98 79.63 -29.58
CA ASN A 496 -33.91 78.85 -30.82
C ASN A 496 -34.15 79.75 -32.03
N GLY A 497 -33.07 80.37 -32.52
CA GLY A 497 -33.06 81.24 -33.70
C GLY A 497 -32.55 80.55 -34.96
N ALA A 498 -32.36 81.34 -36.01
CA ALA A 498 -31.80 80.85 -37.27
C ALA A 498 -30.30 80.53 -37.12
N THR A 499 -29.86 79.41 -37.68
CA THR A 499 -28.43 79.07 -37.80
C THR A 499 -27.76 79.90 -38.90
N THR A 500 -26.43 79.95 -38.90
CA THR A 500 -25.64 80.58 -39.97
C THR A 500 -25.26 79.55 -41.03
N SER A 501 -25.48 79.85 -42.31
CA SER A 501 -25.10 78.97 -43.43
C SER A 501 -23.61 78.61 -43.38
N GLY A 502 -23.30 77.32 -43.54
CA GLY A 502 -21.93 76.79 -43.61
C GLY A 502 -21.17 76.76 -42.28
N LYS A 503 -21.79 77.25 -41.20
CA LYS A 503 -21.23 77.36 -39.85
C LYS A 503 -21.89 76.38 -38.90
N GLU A 504 -21.16 76.00 -37.86
CA GLU A 504 -21.69 75.07 -36.86
C GLU A 504 -22.60 75.80 -35.87
N THR A 505 -23.75 75.18 -35.58
CA THR A 505 -24.63 75.58 -34.50
C THR A 505 -24.71 74.45 -33.50
N LEU A 506 -24.26 74.71 -32.28
CA LEU A 506 -24.29 73.74 -31.20
C LEU A 506 -25.62 73.88 -30.45
N TYR A 507 -26.36 72.77 -30.37
CA TYR A 507 -27.55 72.62 -29.56
C TYR A 507 -27.22 71.72 -28.37
N THR A 508 -27.41 72.22 -27.16
CA THR A 508 -27.28 71.42 -25.95
C THR A 508 -28.68 71.10 -25.43
N PHE A 509 -28.93 69.83 -25.16
CA PHE A 509 -30.18 69.30 -24.65
C PHE A 509 -29.96 68.76 -23.24
N LEU A 510 -30.68 69.31 -22.26
CA LEU A 510 -30.71 68.85 -20.87
C LEU A 510 -32.07 68.20 -20.61
N VAL A 511 -32.07 66.92 -20.28
CA VAL A 511 -33.28 66.15 -20.06
C VAL A 511 -33.58 66.05 -18.57
N ILE A 512 -34.77 66.50 -18.16
CA ILE A 512 -35.25 66.43 -16.78
C ILE A 512 -36.68 65.90 -16.80
N GLY A 513 -36.87 64.68 -16.29
CA GLY A 513 -38.12 63.92 -16.40
C GLY A 513 -38.52 63.73 -17.87
N THR A 514 -39.73 64.15 -18.22
CA THR A 514 -40.26 64.10 -19.59
C THR A 514 -40.08 65.42 -20.35
N THR A 515 -39.30 66.37 -19.82
CA THR A 515 -39.03 67.66 -20.48
C THR A 515 -37.57 67.75 -20.92
N VAL A 516 -37.36 68.17 -22.17
CA VAL A 516 -36.03 68.46 -22.73
C VAL A 516 -35.89 69.97 -22.84
N TYR A 517 -35.01 70.53 -22.02
CA TYR A 517 -34.61 71.93 -22.13
C TYR A 517 -33.45 72.03 -23.10
N PHE A 518 -33.55 72.91 -24.09
CA PHE A 518 -32.45 73.11 -25.01
C PHE A 518 -32.16 74.58 -25.27
N TYR A 519 -30.92 74.83 -25.63
CA TYR A 519 -30.42 76.15 -26.00
C TYR A 519 -29.40 75.98 -27.13
N MET A 520 -29.18 77.05 -27.87
CA MET A 520 -28.24 77.04 -28.99
C MET A 520 -27.15 78.08 -28.86
N VAL A 521 -26.01 77.79 -29.48
CA VAL A 521 -24.90 78.73 -29.72
C VAL A 521 -24.50 78.62 -31.20
N THR A 522 -24.50 79.75 -31.91
CA THR A 522 -24.24 79.80 -33.36
C THR A 522 -22.89 80.41 -33.69
N GLY A 523 -22.35 80.05 -34.85
CA GLY A 523 -21.36 80.86 -35.56
C GLY A 523 -19.90 80.41 -35.40
N PHE A 524 -19.69 79.16 -34.96
CA PHE A 524 -18.37 78.53 -34.95
C PHE A 524 -17.87 78.28 -36.39
#